data_AF-A0A9D7FBW6-F1
#
_entry.id   AF-A0A9D7FBW6-F1
#
_cell.length_a   1.000
_cell.length_b   1.000
_cell.length_c   1.000
_cell.angle_alpha   90.00
_cell.angle_beta   90.00
_cell.angle_gamma   90.00
#
_symmetry.space_group_name_H-M   'P 1'
#
loop_
_entity.id
_entity.type
_entity.pdbx_description
1 polymer ?
#
loop_
_entity_poly.entity_id
_entity_poly.type
_entity_poly.pdbx_seq_one_letter_code
_entity_poly.pdbx_strand_id
1 'polypeptide(L)'
;MSLATCSTCGNRYQRDEPWKRTCLPCWKKRKRAEQNSAPGTSNELLKARLEILKLQAELSVLRLATTRAIEPGMLAQLIRLCHPDKHGNSQGSNKATAWLLGQRSGVLQP
;
A
#
# COMPACT_ATOMS: atom_id res chain seq x y z
N MET A 1 2.85 19.46 48.68
CA MET A 1 3.55 20.37 47.73
C MET A 1 4.95 20.64 48.26
N SER A 2 5.99 20.43 47.46
CA SER A 2 7.39 20.66 47.85
C SER A 2 8.05 21.70 46.94
N LEU A 3 9.01 22.47 47.46
CA LEU A 3 9.84 23.33 46.63
C LEU A 3 10.93 22.51 45.95
N ALA A 4 11.11 22.71 44.64
CA ALA A 4 12.14 22.03 43.86
C ALA A 4 12.83 22.99 42.89
N THR A 5 14.02 22.62 42.45
CA THR A 5 14.79 23.36 41.44
C THR A 5 14.52 22.79 40.05
N CYS A 6 14.17 23.64 39.09
CA CYS A 6 13.95 23.23 37.71
C CYS A 6 15.26 22.78 37.06
N SER A 7 15.31 21.57 36.52
CA SER A 7 16.51 21.03 35.85
C SER A 7 16.88 21.74 34.54
N THR A 8 16.04 22.64 34.03
CA THR A 8 16.27 23.35 32.76
C THR A 8 16.69 24.80 32.94
N CYS A 9 16.11 25.53 33.91
CA CYS A 9 16.42 26.95 34.11
C CYS A 9 16.99 27.28 35.50
N GLY A 10 17.10 26.31 36.40
CA GLY A 10 17.63 26.54 37.76
C GLY A 10 16.68 27.29 38.71
N ASN A 11 15.53 27.78 38.24
CA ASN A 11 14.57 28.46 39.11
C ASN A 11 13.87 27.50 40.07
N ARG A 12 13.57 27.97 41.28
CA ARG A 12 12.70 27.26 42.22
C ARG A 12 11.26 27.30 41.72
N TYR A 13 10.55 26.18 41.84
CA TYR A 13 9.13 26.06 41.52
C TYR A 13 8.43 25.14 42.52
N GLN A 14 7.12 25.29 42.61
CA GLN A 14 6.27 24.43 43.42
C GLN A 14 6.06 23.11 42.69
N ARG A 15 6.59 22.03 43.26
CA ARG A 15 6.39 20.66 42.83
C ARG A 15 5.13 20.11 43.50
N ASP A 16 4.06 20.06 42.72
CA ASP A 16 2.80 19.40 43.08
C ASP A 16 2.92 17.88 42.97
N GLU A 17 3.66 17.39 41.97
CA GLU A 17 3.85 15.95 41.73
C GLU A 17 5.33 15.51 41.76
N PRO A 18 5.68 14.37 42.38
CA PRO A 18 7.07 13.95 42.58
C PRO A 18 7.85 13.71 41.29
N TRP A 19 7.16 13.33 40.20
CA TRP A 19 7.77 13.06 38.91
C TRP A 19 8.10 14.34 38.10
N LYS A 20 7.59 15.51 38.49
CA LYS A 20 7.90 16.76 37.77
C LYS A 20 9.32 17.18 38.07
N ARG A 21 10.14 17.26 37.01
CA ARG A 21 11.55 17.68 37.05
C ARG A 21 11.78 19.12 36.56
N THR A 22 10.81 19.71 35.88
CA THR A 22 10.89 21.04 35.28
C THR A 22 9.72 21.92 35.72
N CYS A 23 9.94 23.23 35.73
CA CYS A 23 8.88 24.21 36.00
C CYS A 23 7.90 24.31 34.82
N LEU A 24 6.68 24.79 35.09
CA LEU A 24 5.62 24.91 34.10
C LEU A 24 6.03 25.72 32.84
N PRO A 25 6.75 26.86 32.95
CA PRO A 25 7.25 27.59 31.77
C PRO A 25 8.18 26.75 30.89
N CYS A 26 9.16 26.05 31.49
CA CYS A 26 10.09 25.19 30.75
C CYS A 26 9.38 24.01 30.09
N TRP A 27 8.42 23.39 30.78
CA TRP A 27 7.59 22.33 30.21
C TRP A 27 6.75 22.84 29.02
N LYS A 28 6.08 23.98 29.14
CA LYS A 28 5.31 24.60 28.04
C LYS A 28 6.19 24.91 26.83
N LYS A 29 7.39 25.48 27.07
CA LYS A 29 8.36 25.77 26.00
C LYS A 29 8.77 24.50 25.26
N ARG A 30 9.09 23.42 26.00
CA ARG A 30 9.44 22.13 25.41
C ARG A 30 8.28 21.53 24.61
N LYS A 31 7.06 21.56 25.15
CA LYS A 31 5.86 21.04 24.47
C LYS A 31 5.54 21.78 23.17
N ARG A 32 5.71 23.11 23.15
CA ARG A 32 5.58 23.88 21.90
C ARG A 32 6.67 23.54 20.90
N ALA A 33 7.92 23.33 21.34
CA ALA A 33 8.98 22.88 20.46
C ALA A 33 8.67 21.48 19.88
N GLU A 34 8.23 20.52 20.70
CA GLU A 34 7.80 19.18 20.26
C GLU A 34 6.66 19.29 19.21
N GLN A 35 5.66 20.14 19.43
CA GLN A 35 4.56 20.37 18.49
C GLN A 35 5.02 21.03 17.19
N ASN A 36 5.91 22.03 17.27
CA ASN A 36 6.45 22.73 16.10
C ASN A 36 7.53 21.94 15.36
N SER A 37 8.04 20.83 15.92
CA SER A 37 9.00 19.93 15.27
C SER A 37 8.33 18.85 14.41
N ALA A 38 6.99 18.76 14.45
CA ALA A 38 6.21 17.80 13.67
C ALA A 38 5.63 18.27 12.30
N PRO A 39 6.11 19.32 11.60
CA PRO A 39 5.45 19.81 10.39
C PRO A 39 5.78 19.00 9.11
N GLY A 40 6.80 18.14 9.11
CA GLY A 40 7.13 17.30 7.94
C GLY A 40 6.18 16.12 7.79
N THR A 41 6.12 15.26 8.82
CA THR A 41 5.41 13.97 8.78
C THR A 41 3.95 14.04 8.34
N SER A 42 3.25 15.14 8.60
CA SER A 42 1.83 15.27 8.23
C SER A 42 1.63 15.52 6.73
N ASN A 43 2.48 16.33 6.10
CA ASN A 43 2.33 16.69 4.69
C ASN A 43 2.80 15.56 3.77
N GLU A 44 3.96 14.95 4.07
CA GLU A 44 4.44 13.79 3.32
C GLU A 44 3.49 12.60 3.45
N LEU A 45 2.93 12.36 4.65
CA LEU A 45 1.95 11.29 4.85
C LEU A 45 0.66 11.56 4.07
N LEU A 46 0.20 12.81 4.02
CA LEU A 46 -0.97 13.17 3.22
C LEU A 46 -0.71 12.94 1.73
N LYS A 47 0.44 13.36 1.21
CA LYS A 47 0.86 13.11 -0.18
C LYS A 47 0.91 11.62 -0.48
N ALA A 48 1.54 10.82 0.39
CA ALA A 48 1.62 9.38 0.23
C ALA A 48 0.23 8.72 0.22
N ARG A 49 -0.68 9.16 1.09
CA ARG A 49 -2.07 8.66 1.10
C ARG A 49 -2.82 8.98 -0.19
N LEU A 50 -2.66 10.20 -0.71
CA LEU A 50 -3.27 10.60 -1.98
C LEU A 50 -2.72 9.77 -3.15
N GLU A 51 -1.41 9.52 -3.17
CA GLU A 51 -0.78 8.70 -4.21
C GLU A 51 -1.28 7.25 -4.17
N ILE A 52 -1.40 6.66 -2.98
CA ILE A 52 -1.97 5.31 -2.82
C ILE A 52 -3.38 5.24 -3.39
N LEU A 53 -4.24 6.23 -3.09
CA LEU A 53 -5.61 6.26 -3.62
C LEU A 53 -5.63 6.33 -5.15
N LYS A 54 -4.75 7.15 -5.74
CA LYS A 54 -4.63 7.29 -7.20
C LYS A 54 -4.21 5.98 -7.85
N LEU A 55 -3.17 5.34 -7.32
CA LEU A 55 -2.67 4.06 -7.84
C LEU A 55 -3.70 2.93 -7.68
N GLN A 56 -4.45 2.91 -6.58
CA GLN A 56 -5.54 1.95 -6.38
C GLN A 56 -6.66 2.13 -7.41
N ALA A 57 -7.04 3.38 -7.72
CA ALA A 57 -8.02 3.66 -8.75
C ALA A 57 -7.53 3.20 -10.15
N GLU A 58 -6.28 3.50 -10.50
CA GLU A 58 -5.69 3.08 -11.77
C GLU A 58 -5.61 1.56 -11.89
N LEU A 59 -5.15 0.86 -10.85
CA LEU A 59 -5.16 -0.60 -10.80
C LEU A 59 -6.56 -1.19 -10.92
N SER A 60 -7.58 -0.54 -10.37
CA SER A 60 -8.96 -1.02 -10.48
C SER A 60 -9.46 -0.98 -11.93
N VAL A 61 -9.17 0.11 -12.65
CA VAL A 61 -9.51 0.28 -14.07
C VAL A 61 -8.75 -0.74 -14.92
N LEU A 62 -7.45 -0.87 -14.70
CA LEU A 62 -6.61 -1.83 -15.43
C LEU A 62 -7.09 -3.25 -15.18
N ARG A 63 -7.41 -3.63 -13.95
CA ARG A 63 -7.95 -4.96 -13.63
C ARG A 63 -9.26 -5.22 -14.37
N LEU A 64 -10.20 -4.27 -14.39
CA LEU A 64 -11.44 -4.40 -15.16
C LEU A 64 -11.18 -4.55 -16.67
N ALA A 65 -10.19 -3.85 -17.21
CA ALA A 65 -9.77 -4.00 -18.60
C ALA A 65 -9.10 -5.37 -18.87
N THR A 66 -8.38 -5.91 -17.87
CA THR A 66 -7.63 -7.16 -17.97
C THR A 66 -8.47 -8.40 -17.64
N THR A 67 -9.66 -8.24 -17.02
CA THR A 67 -10.63 -9.32 -16.80
C THR A 67 -11.33 -9.81 -18.07
N ARG A 68 -10.71 -9.63 -19.25
CA ARG A 68 -11.07 -10.37 -20.48
C ARG A 68 -10.58 -11.83 -20.39
N ALA A 69 -10.84 -12.49 -19.26
CA ALA A 69 -10.70 -13.93 -19.16
C ALA A 69 -11.75 -14.55 -20.10
N ILE A 70 -11.30 -15.41 -21.02
CA ILE A 70 -12.21 -16.20 -21.83
C ILE A 70 -13.04 -17.05 -20.86
N GLU A 71 -14.37 -16.97 -20.96
CA GLU A 71 -15.28 -17.76 -20.13
C GLU A 71 -14.86 -19.25 -20.19
N PRO A 72 -14.76 -19.97 -19.05
CA PRO A 72 -14.21 -21.33 -19.02
C PRO A 72 -14.84 -22.32 -20.01
N GLY A 73 -16.16 -22.24 -20.20
CA GLY A 73 -16.89 -23.02 -21.20
C GLY A 73 -16.48 -22.68 -22.63
N MET A 74 -16.39 -21.39 -22.97
CA MET A 74 -15.89 -20.90 -24.27
C MET A 74 -14.44 -21.30 -24.52
N LEU A 75 -13.59 -21.24 -23.49
CA LEU A 75 -12.19 -21.69 -23.58
C LEU A 75 -12.11 -23.19 -23.91
N ALA A 76 -12.91 -24.02 -23.24
CA ALA A 76 -12.97 -25.45 -23.53
C ALA A 76 -13.50 -25.75 -24.94
N GLN A 77 -14.43 -24.94 -25.45
CA GLN A 77 -14.87 -25.03 -26.85
C GLN A 77 -13.76 -24.66 -27.83
N LEU A 78 -13.05 -23.55 -27.62
CA LEU A 78 -11.94 -23.12 -28.47
C LEU A 78 -10.82 -24.17 -28.52
N ILE A 79 -10.45 -24.76 -27.38
CA ILE A 79 -9.45 -25.83 -27.32
C ILE A 79 -9.87 -27.02 -28.20
N ARG A 80 -11.14 -27.44 -28.13
CA ARG A 80 -11.65 -28.55 -28.96
C ARG A 80 -11.70 -28.23 -30.44
N LEU A 81 -11.95 -26.97 -30.79
CA LEU A 81 -11.97 -26.51 -32.19
C LEU A 81 -10.56 -26.42 -32.77
N CYS A 82 -9.57 -26.04 -31.98
CA CYS A 82 -8.18 -25.91 -32.41
C CYS A 82 -7.34 -27.19 -32.25
N HIS A 83 -7.92 -28.29 -31.75
CA HIS A 83 -7.17 -29.48 -31.36
C HIS A 83 -6.32 -30.07 -32.51
N PRO A 84 -5.01 -30.37 -32.29
CA PRO A 84 -4.09 -30.84 -33.33
C PRO A 84 -4.58 -32.06 -34.10
N ASP A 85 -5.19 -33.04 -33.42
CA ASP A 85 -5.74 -34.25 -34.05
C ASP A 85 -6.77 -33.95 -35.15
N LYS A 86 -7.51 -32.84 -35.04
CA LYS A 86 -8.52 -32.45 -36.03
C LYS A 86 -7.93 -31.67 -37.21
N HIS A 87 -6.70 -31.20 -37.08
CA HIS A 87 -6.02 -30.34 -38.04
C HIS A 87 -4.69 -30.94 -38.52
N GLY A 88 -4.56 -32.27 -38.49
CA GLY A 88 -3.39 -33.00 -38.98
C GLY A 88 -2.09 -32.58 -38.30
N ASN A 89 -2.12 -32.22 -37.01
CA ASN A 89 -0.97 -31.72 -36.26
C ASN A 89 -0.29 -30.49 -36.89
N SER A 90 -1.04 -29.64 -37.60
CA SER A 90 -0.49 -28.41 -38.17
C SER A 90 0.17 -27.55 -37.09
N GLN A 91 1.24 -26.84 -37.47
CA GLN A 91 1.97 -25.95 -36.56
C GLN A 91 1.04 -24.91 -35.91
N GLY A 92 0.03 -24.42 -36.65
CA GLY A 92 -0.97 -23.47 -36.15
C GLY A 92 -1.85 -24.07 -35.05
N SER A 93 -2.37 -25.28 -35.25
CA SER A 93 -3.22 -25.98 -34.27
C SER A 93 -2.48 -26.27 -32.95
N ASN A 94 -1.21 -26.68 -33.05
CA ASN A 94 -0.33 -26.91 -31.91
C ASN A 94 -0.08 -25.62 -31.11
N LYS A 95 0.29 -24.52 -31.80
CA LYS A 95 0.53 -23.22 -31.16
C LYS A 95 -0.73 -22.67 -30.49
N ALA A 96 -1.87 -22.70 -31.19
CA ALA A 96 -3.14 -22.20 -30.67
C ALA A 96 -3.61 -22.99 -29.45
N THR A 97 -3.56 -24.33 -29.52
CA THR A 97 -3.98 -25.20 -28.41
C THR A 97 -3.09 -25.03 -27.18
N ALA A 98 -1.76 -24.96 -27.35
CA ALA A 98 -0.82 -24.71 -26.26
C ALA A 98 -1.08 -23.36 -25.57
N TRP A 99 -1.30 -22.29 -26.36
CA TRP A 99 -1.61 -20.97 -25.82
C TRP A 99 -2.93 -20.97 -25.03
N LEU A 100 -4.00 -21.57 -25.56
CA LEU A 100 -5.30 -21.67 -24.89
C LEU A 100 -5.23 -22.50 -23.59
N LEU A 101 -4.42 -23.56 -23.56
CA LEU A 101 -4.17 -24.34 -22.33
C LEU A 101 -3.42 -23.51 -21.27
N GLY A 102 -2.52 -22.61 -21.69
CA GLY A 102 -1.89 -21.63 -20.80
C GLY A 102 -2.89 -20.70 -20.13
N GLN A 103 -3.89 -20.22 -20.90
CA GLN A 103 -4.98 -19.37 -20.38
C GLN A 103 -5.84 -20.10 -19.34
N ARG A 104 -5.98 -21.42 -19.43
CA ARG A 104 -6.73 -22.25 -18.46
C ARG A 104 -6.07 -22.31 -17.07
N SER A 105 -4.75 -22.13 -17.03
CA SER A 105 -3.95 -22.25 -15.80
C SER A 105 -3.80 -20.92 -15.05
N GLY A 106 -4.29 -19.81 -15.61
CA GLY A 106 -4.11 -18.46 -15.05
C GLY A 106 -2.66 -17.95 -15.07
N VAL A 107 -1.74 -18.72 -15.66
CA VAL A 107 -0.33 -18.36 -15.79
C VAL A 107 -0.17 -17.64 -17.13
N LEU A 108 0.01 -16.32 -17.07
CA LEU A 108 0.59 -15.57 -18.19
C LEU A 108 2.01 -16.11 -18.39
N GLN A 109 2.21 -16.92 -19.44
CA GLN A 109 3.57 -17.24 -19.88
C GLN A 109 4.20 -15.98 -20.50
N PRO A 110 5.50 -15.72 -20.24
CA PRO A 110 6.23 -14.58 -20.78
C PRO A 110 6.34 -14.61 -22.30
#